data_AF-A0AB34GPL0-F1
#
_entry.id   AF-A0AB34GPL0-F1
#
_cell.length_a   1.000
_cell.length_b   1.000
_cell.length_c   1.000
_cell.angle_alpha   90.00
_cell.angle_beta   90.00
_cell.angle_gamma   90.00
#
_symmetry.space_group_name_H-M   'P 1'
#
loop_
_entity.id
_entity.type
_entity.pdbx_description
1 polymer ?
#
loop_
_entity_poly.entity_id
_entity_poly.type
_entity_poly.pdbx_seq_one_letter_code
_entity_poly.pdbx_strand_id
1 'polypeptide(L)'
;MPSPYLLFRKVAQAPAAVKKQEAKKVINPLFEKRPKNFGIGQDIQPKRDLTHFVKRPRYIRLQWQILYKQLKVPPAINQFTQALDCQTATHPLKLAAQKYRPEMKQEKKQRLLA
;
A
#
# COMPACT_ATOMS: atom_id res chain seq x y z
N MET A 1 74.29 30.21 22.83
CA MET A 1 74.81 30.39 21.44
C MET A 1 74.88 29.01 20.79
N PRO A 2 74.55 28.80 19.51
CA PRO A 2 73.47 29.31 18.66
C PRO A 2 72.53 28.17 18.16
N SER A 3 71.37 28.54 17.62
CA SER A 3 70.43 27.69 16.86
C SER A 3 71.03 27.26 15.51
N PRO A 4 70.69 26.06 14.99
CA PRO A 4 70.27 26.03 13.59
C PRO A 4 69.10 25.06 13.27
N TYR A 5 68.01 25.68 12.81
CA TYR A 5 67.09 25.27 11.73
C TYR A 5 66.11 24.08 11.90
N LEU A 6 64.83 24.47 11.87
CA LEU A 6 63.64 23.66 11.64
C LEU A 6 63.69 22.96 10.28
N LEU A 7 63.84 21.64 10.30
CA LEU A 7 63.54 20.77 9.15
C LEU A 7 62.02 20.74 8.94
N PHE A 8 61.54 21.53 7.98
CA PHE A 8 60.15 21.55 7.56
C PHE A 8 59.78 20.20 6.93
N ARG A 9 59.17 19.31 7.72
CA ARG A 9 58.67 18.02 7.25
C ARG A 9 57.43 18.26 6.38
N LYS A 10 57.59 18.08 5.06
CA LYS A 10 56.47 18.10 4.10
C LYS A 10 55.53 16.93 4.41
N VAL A 11 54.37 17.23 4.98
CA VAL A 11 53.29 16.26 5.20
C VAL A 11 52.72 15.87 3.83
N ALA A 12 52.60 14.57 3.58
CA ALA A 12 52.06 14.04 2.34
C ALA A 12 50.61 14.51 2.13
N GLN A 13 50.29 14.90 0.90
CA GLN A 13 48.97 15.39 0.52
C GLN A 13 47.94 14.26 0.68
N ALA A 14 46.81 14.54 1.34
CA ALA A 14 45.73 13.57 1.52
C ALA A 14 45.27 13.02 0.15
N PRO A 15 44.98 11.70 0.04
CA PRO A 15 44.58 11.11 -1.23
C PRO A 15 43.32 11.82 -1.74
N ALA A 16 43.43 12.41 -2.93
CA ALA A 16 42.33 13.06 -3.61
C ALA A 16 41.12 12.12 -3.64
N ALA A 17 39.95 12.63 -3.21
CA ALA A 17 38.69 11.92 -3.28
C ALA A 17 38.55 11.29 -4.68
N VAL A 18 38.64 9.97 -4.73
CA VAL A 18 38.45 9.21 -5.97
C VAL A 18 37.03 9.50 -6.42
N LYS A 19 36.90 10.37 -7.43
CA LYS A 19 35.64 10.52 -8.16
C LYS A 19 35.26 9.14 -8.64
N LYS A 20 34.22 8.57 -8.05
CA LYS A 20 33.62 7.31 -8.49
C LYS A 20 33.31 7.49 -9.97
N GLN A 21 34.10 6.83 -10.82
CA GLN A 21 33.87 6.86 -12.26
C GLN A 21 32.51 6.22 -12.49
N GLU A 22 31.55 7.01 -12.97
CA GLU A 22 30.30 6.46 -13.48
C GLU A 22 30.66 5.58 -14.67
N ALA A 23 30.46 4.28 -14.50
CA ALA A 23 30.68 3.31 -15.56
C ALA A 23 29.80 3.68 -16.75
N LYS A 24 30.43 4.11 -17.84
CA LYS A 24 29.76 4.33 -19.12
C LYS A 24 29.19 2.99 -19.56
N LYS A 25 27.86 2.86 -19.58
CA LYS A 25 27.18 1.69 -20.12
C LYS A 25 27.62 1.54 -21.58
N VAL A 26 28.23 0.41 -21.91
CA VAL A 26 28.57 0.06 -23.29
C VAL A 26 27.25 -0.12 -24.04
N ILE A 27 26.86 0.85 -24.87
CA ILE A 27 25.64 0.78 -25.67
C ILE A 27 26.01 0.11 -26.99
N ASN A 28 25.43 -1.06 -27.24
CA ASN A 28 25.63 -1.78 -28.50
C ASN A 28 24.92 -0.99 -29.63
N PRO A 29 25.62 -0.58 -30.70
CA PRO A 29 25.05 0.25 -31.77
C PRO A 29 23.94 -0.45 -32.57
N LEU A 30 23.77 -1.76 -32.41
CA LEU A 30 22.70 -2.55 -33.02
C LEU A 30 21.32 -2.37 -32.34
N PHE A 31 21.27 -1.76 -31.15
CA PHE A 31 20.01 -1.54 -30.44
C PHE A 31 19.52 -0.11 -30.61
N GLU A 32 18.43 0.06 -31.36
CA GLU A 32 17.73 1.32 -31.54
C GLU A 32 16.50 1.42 -30.62
N LYS A 33 16.20 2.62 -30.14
CA LYS A 33 14.93 2.89 -29.45
C LYS A 33 13.81 3.00 -30.47
N ARG A 34 12.81 2.11 -30.40
CA ARG A 34 11.60 2.13 -31.24
C ARG A 34 10.36 2.40 -30.38
N PRO A 35 10.10 3.65 -29.99
CA PRO A 35 8.92 3.98 -29.20
C PRO A 35 7.66 3.86 -30.06
N LYS A 36 6.61 3.26 -29.51
CA LYS A 36 5.29 3.20 -30.14
C LYS A 36 4.46 4.40 -29.73
N ASN A 37 3.66 4.92 -30.66
CA ASN A 37 2.73 6.01 -30.40
C ASN A 37 1.31 5.46 -30.21
N PHE A 38 0.79 5.52 -28.99
CA PHE A 38 -0.54 4.99 -28.63
C PHE A 38 -1.66 6.04 -28.69
N GLY A 39 -1.43 7.15 -29.41
CA GLY A 39 -2.46 8.14 -29.71
C GLY A 39 -3.59 7.58 -30.58
N ILE A 40 -4.68 8.33 -30.67
CA ILE A 40 -5.84 7.95 -31.49
C ILE A 40 -5.40 7.86 -32.96
N GLY A 41 -5.65 6.71 -33.61
CA GLY A 41 -5.33 6.49 -35.03
C GLY A 41 -3.86 6.14 -35.34
N GLN A 42 -3.04 5.87 -34.33
CA GLN A 42 -1.63 5.48 -34.48
C GLN A 42 -1.45 3.97 -34.21
N ASP A 43 -0.46 3.56 -33.41
CA ASP A 43 -0.22 2.16 -33.09
C ASP A 43 -1.35 1.55 -32.23
N ILE A 44 -1.46 0.21 -32.26
CA ILE A 44 -2.43 -0.54 -31.45
C ILE A 44 -2.27 -0.20 -29.97
N GLN A 45 -3.39 0.15 -29.33
CA GLN A 45 -3.44 0.44 -27.90
C GLN A 45 -2.92 -0.73 -27.07
N PRO A 46 -2.13 -0.47 -26.01
CA PRO A 46 -1.69 -1.52 -25.10
C PRO A 46 -2.88 -2.08 -24.32
N LYS A 47 -2.71 -3.26 -23.72
CA LYS A 47 -3.68 -3.81 -22.78
C LYS A 47 -3.76 -2.88 -21.56
N ARG A 48 -4.95 -2.35 -21.29
CA ARG A 48 -5.24 -1.49 -20.13
C ARG A 48 -6.16 -2.19 -19.15
N ASP A 49 -6.23 -1.69 -17.93
CA ASP A 49 -7.23 -2.16 -16.98
C ASP A 49 -8.65 -1.80 -17.48
N LEU A 50 -9.50 -2.82 -17.55
CA LEU A 50 -10.90 -2.72 -18.00
C LEU A 50 -11.89 -2.95 -16.84
N THR A 51 -11.44 -3.03 -15.59
CA THR A 51 -12.26 -3.29 -14.39
C THR A 51 -13.55 -2.46 -14.28
N HIS A 52 -13.54 -1.22 -14.78
CA HIS A 52 -14.69 -0.32 -14.80
C HIS A 52 -15.61 -0.49 -16.04
N PHE A 53 -15.05 -0.96 -17.17
CA PHE A 53 -15.74 -1.08 -18.45
C PHE A 53 -16.24 -2.50 -18.75
N VAL A 54 -15.80 -3.49 -17.96
CA VAL A 54 -16.29 -4.86 -18.05
C VAL A 54 -17.77 -4.90 -17.65
N LYS A 55 -18.56 -5.62 -18.45
CA LYS A 55 -19.94 -5.97 -18.10
C LYS A 55 -19.95 -6.87 -16.86
N ARG A 56 -20.18 -6.28 -15.69
CA ARG A 56 -20.20 -7.01 -14.42
C ARG A 56 -21.37 -8.02 -14.34
N PRO A 57 -21.19 -9.15 -13.65
CA PRO A 57 -22.26 -10.11 -13.35
C PRO A 57 -23.51 -9.43 -12.76
N ARG A 58 -24.68 -10.03 -12.99
CA ARG A 58 -25.99 -9.45 -12.57
C ARG A 58 -26.04 -9.16 -11.07
N TYR A 59 -25.58 -10.09 -10.23
CA TYR A 59 -25.63 -9.93 -8.77
C TYR A 59 -24.77 -8.76 -8.28
N ILE A 60 -23.59 -8.54 -8.88
CA ILE A 60 -22.73 -7.38 -8.55
C ILE A 60 -23.46 -6.10 -8.95
N ARG A 61 -24.03 -6.04 -10.15
CA ARG A 61 -24.76 -4.83 -10.56
C ARG A 61 -25.91 -4.50 -9.62
N LEU A 62 -26.63 -5.50 -9.08
CA LEU A 62 -27.70 -5.32 -8.11
C LEU A 62 -27.18 -4.86 -6.74
N GLN A 63 -26.13 -5.48 -6.20
CA GLN A 63 -25.55 -5.12 -4.90
C GLN A 63 -24.96 -3.71 -4.87
N TRP A 64 -24.39 -3.26 -5.99
CA TRP A 64 -23.74 -1.97 -6.13
C TRP A 64 -24.70 -0.88 -6.64
N GLN A 65 -26.01 -1.14 -6.67
CA GLN A 65 -26.98 -0.09 -6.95
C GLN A 65 -26.91 0.98 -5.86
N ILE A 66 -26.86 2.23 -6.31
CA ILE A 66 -26.66 3.41 -5.45
C ILE A 66 -27.99 3.86 -4.79
N LEU A 67 -29.04 3.05 -4.88
CA LEU A 67 -30.41 3.43 -4.51
C LEU A 67 -30.51 3.95 -3.06
N TYR A 68 -29.82 3.28 -2.13
CA TYR A 68 -29.81 3.66 -0.72
C TYR A 68 -29.24 5.06 -0.45
N LYS A 69 -28.30 5.54 -1.27
CA LYS A 69 -27.71 6.88 -1.13
C LYS A 69 -28.54 7.97 -1.83
N GLN A 70 -29.30 7.60 -2.86
CA GLN A 70 -30.08 8.55 -3.66
C GLN A 70 -31.46 8.83 -3.06
N LEU A 71 -32.04 7.85 -2.39
CA LEU A 71 -33.34 8.00 -1.74
C LEU A 71 -33.21 8.57 -0.33
N LYS A 72 -34.26 9.27 0.12
CA LYS A 72 -34.39 9.70 1.51
C LYS A 72 -34.67 8.48 2.38
N VAL A 73 -33.68 8.05 3.15
CA VAL A 73 -33.81 6.94 4.09
C VAL A 73 -34.46 7.44 5.39
N PRO A 74 -35.52 6.78 5.89
CA PRO A 74 -36.13 7.12 7.18
C PRO A 74 -35.11 7.08 8.34
N PRO A 75 -35.22 7.97 9.34
CA PRO A 75 -34.25 8.07 10.44
C PRO A 75 -34.09 6.76 11.23
N ALA A 76 -35.18 5.99 11.39
CA ALA A 76 -35.17 4.69 12.05
C ALA A 76 -34.25 3.66 11.36
N ILE A 77 -34.01 3.79 10.05
CA ILE A 77 -33.08 2.93 9.30
C ILE A 77 -31.70 3.59 9.28
N ASN A 78 -31.65 4.91 9.15
CA ASN A 78 -30.39 5.64 9.03
C ASN A 78 -29.54 5.63 10.32
N GLN A 79 -30.12 5.39 11.49
CA GLN A 79 -29.35 5.27 12.74
C GLN A 79 -28.24 4.19 12.66
N PHE A 80 -28.43 3.14 11.85
CA PHE A 80 -27.44 2.07 11.69
C PHE A 80 -26.30 2.41 10.74
N THR A 81 -26.38 3.51 9.99
CA THR A 81 -25.24 3.99 9.19
C THR A 81 -24.23 4.73 10.05
N GLN A 82 -24.67 5.29 11.18
CA GLN A 82 -23.85 5.99 12.16
C GLN A 82 -23.39 4.98 13.23
N ALA A 83 -22.22 4.40 13.02
CA ALA A 83 -21.62 3.43 13.94
C ALA A 83 -20.67 4.11 14.95
N LEU A 84 -20.38 3.40 16.05
CA LEU A 84 -19.31 3.79 16.98
C LEU A 84 -17.95 3.80 16.25
N ASP A 85 -17.06 4.69 16.68
CA ASP A 85 -15.72 4.79 16.15
C ASP A 85 -14.86 3.54 16.48
N CYS A 86 -13.83 3.33 15.68
CA CYS A 86 -12.99 2.14 15.77
C CYS A 86 -12.27 2.02 17.12
N GLN A 87 -11.88 3.14 17.76
CA GLN A 87 -11.15 3.10 19.02
C GLN A 87 -12.11 2.74 20.16
N THR A 88 -13.25 3.42 20.25
CA THR A 88 -14.27 3.16 21.26
C THR A 88 -14.84 1.74 21.14
N ALA A 89 -15.02 1.22 19.93
CA ALA A 89 -15.56 -0.14 19.72
C ALA A 89 -14.67 -1.26 20.29
N THR A 90 -13.35 -1.05 20.43
CA THR A 90 -12.44 -2.11 20.88
C THR A 90 -12.67 -2.53 22.33
N HIS A 91 -12.96 -1.60 23.23
CA HIS A 91 -13.18 -1.88 24.65
C HIS A 91 -14.38 -2.79 24.93
N PRO A 92 -15.61 -2.48 24.45
CA PRO A 92 -16.77 -3.33 24.66
C PRO A 92 -16.64 -4.67 23.92
N LEU A 93 -16.02 -4.70 22.73
CA LEU A 93 -15.82 -5.96 22.01
C LEU A 93 -14.84 -6.89 22.73
N LYS A 94 -13.74 -6.37 23.29
CA LYS A 94 -12.83 -7.18 24.14
C LYS A 94 -13.57 -7.74 25.35
N LEU A 95 -14.38 -6.92 26.02
CA LEU A 95 -15.12 -7.35 27.20
C LEU A 95 -16.18 -8.42 26.85
N ALA A 96 -17.03 -8.16 25.85
CA ALA A 96 -18.15 -9.03 25.49
C ALA A 96 -17.72 -10.29 24.74
N ALA A 97 -16.80 -10.18 23.78
CA ALA A 97 -16.43 -11.31 22.92
C ALA A 97 -15.34 -12.21 23.53
N GLN A 98 -14.54 -11.70 24.48
CA GLN A 98 -13.45 -12.47 25.09
C GLN A 98 -13.76 -12.86 26.53
N LYS A 99 -14.12 -11.90 27.40
CA LYS A 99 -14.28 -12.17 28.84
C LYS A 99 -15.60 -12.84 29.19
N TYR A 100 -16.70 -12.40 28.58
CA TYR A 100 -18.06 -12.89 28.88
C TYR A 100 -18.68 -13.64 27.71
N ARG A 101 -17.84 -14.35 26.94
CA ARG A 101 -18.30 -15.16 25.82
C ARG A 101 -19.14 -16.32 26.35
N PRO A 102 -20.33 -16.60 25.78
CA PRO A 102 -21.10 -17.78 26.14
C PRO A 102 -20.37 -19.07 25.73
N GLU A 103 -20.60 -20.12 26.50
CA GLU A 103 -20.01 -21.44 26.26
C GLU A 103 -20.35 -21.98 24.87
N MET A 104 -19.36 -22.63 24.26
CA MET A 104 -19.55 -23.39 23.03
C MET A 104 -20.27 -24.71 23.32
N LYS A 105 -20.92 -25.28 22.30
CA LYS A 105 -21.67 -26.56 22.44
C LYS A 105 -20.82 -27.70 23.01
N GLN A 106 -19.50 -27.70 22.75
CA GLN A 106 -18.55 -28.70 23.28
C GLN A 106 -18.26 -28.49 24.76
N GLU A 107 -17.99 -27.26 25.18
CA GLU A 107 -17.77 -26.87 26.59
C GLU A 107 -19.02 -27.17 27.42
N LYS A 108 -20.21 -26.89 26.88
CA LYS A 108 -21.47 -27.25 27.53
C LYS A 108 -21.61 -28.76 27.74
N LYS A 109 -21.19 -29.58 26.76
CA LYS A 109 -21.20 -31.04 26.92
C LYS A 109 -20.22 -31.48 28.00
N GLN A 110 -19.00 -30.95 28.02
CA GLN A 110 -18.01 -31.25 29.06
C GLN A 110 -18.51 -30.86 30.45
N ARG A 111 -19.13 -29.68 30.59
CA ARG A 111 -19.73 -29.22 31.84
C ARG A 111 -20.89 -30.10 32.31
N LEU A 112 -21.66 -30.68 31.40
CA LEU A 112 -22.77 -31.60 31.73
C LEU A 112 -22.31 -33.03 32.04
N LEU A 113 -21.09 -33.39 31.62
CA LEU A 113 -20.48 -34.69 31.89
C LEU A 113 -19.64 -34.68 33.18
N ALA A 114 -19.17 -33.50 33.60
CA ALA A 114 -18.53 -33.25 34.89
C ALA A 114 -19.56 -33.19 36.03
#